data_AF-A0A9D5SD16-F1
#
_entry.id   AF-A0A9D5SD16-F1
#
_cell.length_a   1.000
_cell.length_b   1.000
_cell.length_c   1.000
_cell.angle_alpha   90.00
_cell.angle_beta   90.00
_cell.angle_gamma   90.00
#
_symmetry.space_group_name_H-M   'P 1'
#
loop_
_entity.id
_entity.type
_entity.pdbx_description
1 polymer ?
#
loop_
_entity_poly.entity_id
_entity_poly.type
_entity_poly.pdbx_seq_one_letter_code
_entity_poly.pdbx_strand_id
1 'polypeptide(L)'
;MKKLFLAILFLFSLAFVAEACFPEFPRKIVKVDGVCYAYDAGRWYVAGFEQEQDSIVLKSEVFIDGKKETVEDIYIRKYNNAHDFSSASPRVLVISKGFKTIAMLDLPKLEKLYISQTIIRTHDVCTSMYACFYTPNLKSIIVDKQNKDLKSKDGILFTKDGAYLLKYPAKKAGKEYSIPNNVKSICYGAFENCNLKTVYYPKQKKGIESYDQFGVYDTHDEAAESMGFDIGKTKFIGR
;
A
#
# COMPACT_ATOMS: atom_id res chain seq x y z
N MET A 1 -5.87 30.66 22.96
CA MET A 1 -4.64 30.00 23.45
C MET A 1 -4.81 28.50 23.76
N LYS A 2 -5.94 28.00 24.29
CA LYS A 2 -6.13 26.55 24.56
C LYS A 2 -6.32 25.64 23.32
N LYS A 3 -6.83 26.18 22.19
CA LYS A 3 -6.99 25.40 20.93
C LYS A 3 -5.68 25.18 20.17
N LEU A 4 -4.68 26.05 20.36
CA LEU A 4 -3.38 25.93 19.69
C LEU A 4 -2.47 24.91 20.39
N PHE A 5 -2.63 24.74 21.71
CA PHE A 5 -1.86 23.77 22.49
C PHE A 5 -2.28 22.31 22.23
N LEU A 6 -3.55 22.08 21.90
CA LEU A 6 -4.07 20.74 21.57
C LEU A 6 -3.62 20.24 20.19
N ALA A 7 -3.47 21.15 19.22
CA ALA A 7 -2.98 20.83 17.88
C ALA A 7 -1.48 20.50 17.88
N ILE A 8 -0.69 21.18 18.73
CA ILE A 8 0.74 20.91 18.88
C ILE A 8 0.98 19.56 19.59
N LEU A 9 0.15 19.17 20.57
CA LEU A 9 0.25 17.83 21.17
C LEU A 9 -0.13 16.70 20.17
N PHE A 10 -1.07 16.95 19.26
CA PHE A 10 -1.45 15.97 18.22
C PHE A 10 -0.34 15.78 17.19
N LEU A 11 0.30 16.88 16.76
CA LEU A 11 1.43 16.85 15.81
C LEU A 11 2.69 16.20 16.41
N PHE A 12 2.95 16.39 17.70
CA PHE A 12 4.05 15.69 18.39
C PHE A 12 3.76 14.19 18.59
N SER A 13 2.48 13.78 18.75
CA SER A 13 2.13 12.35 18.86
C SER A 13 2.26 11.58 17.54
N LEU A 14 2.01 12.23 16.40
CA LEU A 14 2.15 11.62 15.07
C LEU A 14 3.61 11.47 14.63
N ALA A 15 4.47 12.42 14.99
CA ALA A 15 5.91 12.33 14.71
C ALA A 15 6.59 11.22 15.55
N PHE A 16 6.21 11.08 16.83
CA PHE A 16 6.83 10.09 17.72
C PHE A 16 6.40 8.63 17.43
N VAL A 17 5.28 8.43 16.75
CA VAL A 17 4.81 7.09 16.35
C VAL A 17 5.38 6.67 14.98
N ALA A 18 5.68 7.63 14.09
CA ALA A 18 6.23 7.35 12.76
C ALA A 18 7.71 6.88 12.80
N GLU A 19 8.53 7.40 13.72
CA GLU A 19 9.93 6.98 13.90
C GLU A 19 10.08 5.61 14.60
N ALA A 20 9.00 5.07 15.18
CA ALA A 20 9.08 3.91 16.06
C ALA A 20 8.82 2.54 15.40
N CYS A 21 8.40 2.49 14.13
CA CYS A 21 8.02 1.20 13.50
C CYS A 21 9.10 0.55 12.62
N PHE A 22 9.94 1.31 11.92
CA PHE A 22 11.05 0.75 11.13
C PHE A 22 12.17 1.80 11.05
N PRO A 23 13.34 1.60 11.69
CA PRO A 23 14.39 2.62 11.68
C PRO A 23 15.02 2.76 10.30
N GLU A 24 15.65 3.90 10.09
CA GLU A 24 16.32 4.22 8.83
C GLU A 24 17.49 3.29 8.49
N PHE A 25 18.06 2.60 9.49
CA PHE A 25 19.17 1.66 9.33
C PHE A 25 18.94 0.41 10.19
N PRO A 26 18.72 -0.78 9.59
CA PRO A 26 18.61 -2.00 10.38
C PRO A 26 19.94 -2.34 11.05
N ARG A 27 19.87 -2.95 12.24
CA ARG A 27 21.08 -3.38 12.98
C ARG A 27 21.82 -4.52 12.29
N LYS A 28 21.09 -5.33 11.53
CA LYS A 28 21.63 -6.49 10.82
C LYS A 28 20.82 -6.78 9.56
N ILE A 29 21.51 -7.19 8.51
CA ILE A 29 20.90 -7.70 7.28
C ILE A 29 21.49 -9.07 6.98
N VAL A 30 20.65 -10.05 6.70
CA VAL A 30 21.04 -11.40 6.26
C VAL A 30 20.33 -11.73 4.96
N LYS A 31 21.03 -12.40 4.07
CA LYS A 31 20.49 -12.85 2.79
C LYS A 31 20.27 -14.35 2.84
N VAL A 32 19.07 -14.79 2.51
CA VAL A 32 18.72 -16.21 2.43
C VAL A 32 17.93 -16.41 1.15
N ASP A 33 18.42 -17.28 0.27
CA ASP A 33 17.77 -17.63 -1.00
C ASP A 33 17.37 -16.41 -1.85
N GLY A 34 18.26 -15.41 -1.94
CA GLY A 34 18.03 -14.19 -2.73
C GLY A 34 17.05 -13.18 -2.10
N VAL A 35 16.55 -13.44 -0.89
CA VAL A 35 15.72 -12.52 -0.11
C VAL A 35 16.58 -11.86 0.98
N CYS A 36 16.44 -10.55 1.13
CA CYS A 36 17.11 -9.79 2.17
C CYS A 36 16.19 -9.64 3.39
N TYR A 37 16.65 -10.16 4.52
CA TYR A 37 15.99 -10.05 5.82
C TYR A 37 16.77 -9.07 6.68
N ALA A 38 16.06 -8.11 7.26
CA ALA A 38 16.64 -7.15 8.18
C ALA A 38 16.13 -7.42 9.60
N TYR A 39 16.98 -7.16 10.59
CA TYR A 39 16.65 -7.27 12.00
C TYR A 39 16.79 -5.91 12.67
N ASP A 40 15.72 -5.49 13.33
CA ASP A 40 15.74 -4.33 14.22
C ASP A 40 14.65 -4.44 15.30
N ALA A 41 14.86 -3.74 16.42
CA ALA A 41 13.89 -3.64 17.53
C ALA A 41 13.30 -5.00 17.97
N GLY A 42 14.14 -6.05 17.94
CA GLY A 42 13.73 -7.39 18.36
C GLY A 42 12.98 -8.21 17.30
N ARG A 43 12.89 -7.73 16.05
CA ARG A 43 12.04 -8.32 15.00
C ARG A 43 12.76 -8.44 13.66
N TRP A 44 12.46 -9.53 12.96
CA TRP A 44 12.87 -9.72 11.57
C TRP A 44 11.78 -9.24 10.60
N TYR A 45 12.20 -8.62 9.51
CA TYR A 45 11.32 -8.25 8.40
C TYR A 45 11.98 -8.46 7.03
N VAL A 46 11.16 -8.66 6.00
CA VAL A 46 11.62 -8.71 4.62
C VAL A 46 11.92 -7.29 4.16
N ALA A 47 13.18 -7.03 3.77
CA ALA A 47 13.68 -5.70 3.42
C ALA A 47 13.90 -5.51 1.92
N GLY A 48 14.00 -6.59 1.14
CA GLY A 48 14.19 -6.50 -0.31
C GLY A 48 14.71 -7.80 -0.91
N PHE A 49 15.32 -7.67 -2.08
CA PHE A 49 15.84 -8.79 -2.85
C PHE A 49 17.26 -8.49 -3.32
N GLU A 50 18.08 -9.52 -3.44
CA GLU A 50 19.48 -9.35 -3.85
C GLU A 50 19.62 -9.13 -5.35
N GLN A 51 18.77 -9.79 -6.12
CA GLN A 51 18.83 -9.79 -7.57
C GLN A 51 17.43 -9.94 -8.16
N GLU A 52 17.31 -9.57 -9.43
CA GLU A 52 16.10 -9.78 -10.21
C GLU A 52 15.79 -11.28 -10.30
N GLN A 53 14.55 -11.62 -10.03
CA GLN A 53 14.10 -13.01 -10.02
C GLN A 53 12.73 -13.09 -10.71
N ASP A 54 12.47 -14.20 -11.41
CA ASP A 54 11.17 -14.32 -12.10
C ASP A 54 10.03 -14.47 -11.09
N SER A 55 10.23 -15.28 -10.05
CA SER A 55 9.24 -15.54 -9.02
C SER A 55 9.89 -15.79 -7.66
N ILE A 56 9.30 -15.25 -6.60
CA ILE A 56 9.72 -15.48 -5.21
C ILE A 56 8.52 -15.90 -4.37
N VAL A 57 8.74 -16.88 -3.50
CA VAL A 57 7.78 -17.29 -2.46
C VAL A 57 8.36 -16.93 -1.10
N LEU A 58 7.78 -15.92 -0.46
CA LEU A 58 8.14 -15.54 0.90
C LEU A 58 7.51 -16.52 1.89
N LYS A 59 8.32 -16.99 2.84
CA LYS A 59 7.90 -17.81 3.99
C LYS A 59 8.17 -17.03 5.27
N SER A 60 7.25 -17.10 6.23
CA SER A 60 7.42 -16.42 7.51
C SER A 60 8.40 -17.14 8.44
N GLU A 61 8.69 -18.42 8.20
CA GLU A 61 9.67 -19.18 8.96
C GLU A 61 10.91 -19.37 8.09
N VAL A 62 12.06 -18.86 8.55
CA VAL A 62 13.30 -18.83 7.78
C VAL A 62 14.45 -19.27 8.69
N PHE A 63 15.41 -20.02 8.14
CA PHE A 63 16.65 -20.32 8.86
C PHE A 63 17.67 -19.21 8.61
N ILE A 64 18.00 -18.45 9.64
CA ILE A 64 18.97 -17.35 9.61
C ILE A 64 20.10 -17.73 10.56
N ASP A 65 21.34 -17.80 10.04
CA ASP A 65 22.53 -18.24 10.79
C ASP A 65 22.34 -19.57 11.52
N GLY A 66 21.67 -20.53 10.86
CA GLY A 66 21.39 -21.85 11.42
C GLY A 66 20.29 -21.90 12.48
N LYS A 67 19.63 -20.78 12.80
CA LYS A 67 18.50 -20.70 13.73
C LYS A 67 17.19 -20.48 12.98
N LYS A 68 16.14 -21.16 13.43
CA LYS A 68 14.79 -20.92 12.90
C LYS A 68 14.25 -19.62 13.48
N GLU A 69 14.05 -18.64 12.62
CA GLU A 69 13.52 -17.32 12.94
C GLU A 69 12.12 -17.15 12.36
N THR A 70 11.32 -16.29 13.00
CA THR A 70 9.99 -15.90 12.51
C THR A 70 10.04 -14.46 11.99
N VAL A 71 9.64 -14.30 10.73
CA VAL A 71 9.56 -13.05 9.97
C VAL A 71 8.09 -12.77 9.69
N GLU A 72 7.55 -11.74 10.34
CA GLU A 72 6.11 -11.46 10.27
C GLU A 72 5.79 -10.17 9.49
N ASP A 73 6.80 -9.35 9.23
CA ASP A 73 6.62 -8.04 8.61
C ASP A 73 7.34 -7.98 7.25
N ILE A 74 6.71 -7.30 6.29
CA ILE A 74 7.29 -6.96 4.99
C ILE A 74 7.36 -5.45 4.90
N TYR A 75 8.58 -4.94 4.74
CA TYR A 75 8.88 -3.52 4.62
C TYR A 75 9.99 -3.35 3.58
N ILE A 76 9.58 -3.25 2.32
CA ILE A 76 10.48 -3.07 1.18
C ILE A 76 10.32 -1.64 0.69
N ARG A 77 11.30 -0.79 1.00
CA ARG A 77 11.32 0.62 0.63
C ARG A 77 12.44 0.89 -0.36
N LYS A 78 12.19 1.77 -1.33
CA LYS A 78 13.23 2.37 -2.16
C LYS A 78 13.98 3.44 -1.38
N TYR A 79 15.19 3.12 -0.90
CA TYR A 79 16.14 4.17 -0.54
C TYR A 79 16.77 4.72 -1.83
N ASN A 80 17.37 5.91 -1.74
CA ASN A 80 18.10 6.55 -2.85
C ASN A 80 19.61 6.56 -2.59
N ASN A 81 20.12 5.70 -1.70
CA ASN A 81 21.53 5.71 -1.28
C ASN A 81 22.19 4.35 -1.57
N ALA A 82 23.52 4.33 -1.72
CA ALA A 82 24.31 3.22 -2.28
C ALA A 82 24.27 1.84 -1.55
N HIS A 83 23.34 1.62 -0.62
CA HIS A 83 23.12 0.37 0.12
C HIS A 83 21.77 -0.31 -0.22
N ASP A 84 21.17 0.07 -1.36
CA ASP A 84 19.79 -0.24 -1.73
C ASP A 84 19.55 -1.65 -2.30
N PHE A 85 18.84 -2.48 -1.53
CA PHE A 85 18.22 -3.74 -2.00
C PHE A 85 16.92 -3.52 -2.79
N SER A 86 16.59 -2.27 -3.10
CA SER A 86 15.27 -1.84 -3.57
C SER A 86 15.13 -1.71 -5.10
N SER A 87 16.22 -1.90 -5.85
CA SER A 87 16.14 -1.95 -7.32
C SER A 87 15.71 -3.31 -7.83
N ALA A 88 16.14 -4.38 -7.16
CA ALA A 88 15.79 -5.75 -7.50
C ALA A 88 14.33 -6.04 -7.11
N SER A 89 13.56 -6.55 -8.07
CA SER A 89 12.13 -6.75 -7.89
C SER A 89 11.69 -8.01 -8.62
N PRO A 90 11.13 -9.00 -7.92
CA PRO A 90 10.62 -10.17 -8.60
C PRO A 90 9.46 -9.79 -9.50
N ARG A 91 9.31 -10.49 -10.62
CA ARG A 91 8.15 -10.31 -11.51
C ARG A 91 6.88 -10.87 -10.87
N VAL A 92 7.01 -11.96 -10.10
CA VAL A 92 5.92 -12.58 -9.34
C VAL A 92 6.32 -12.72 -7.87
N LEU A 93 5.46 -12.25 -6.96
CA LEU A 93 5.67 -12.40 -5.52
C LEU A 93 4.50 -13.17 -4.91
N VAL A 94 4.82 -14.22 -4.15
CA VAL A 94 3.86 -14.97 -3.33
C VAL A 94 4.19 -14.74 -1.87
N ILE A 95 3.25 -14.16 -1.14
CA ILE A 95 3.33 -13.97 0.31
C ILE A 95 2.53 -15.08 0.97
N SER A 96 3.24 -16.03 1.58
CA SER A 96 2.63 -17.20 2.25
C SER A 96 1.94 -16.81 3.56
N LYS A 97 1.29 -17.77 4.21
CA LYS A 97 0.76 -17.59 5.57
C LYS A 97 1.87 -17.23 6.57
N GLY A 98 1.49 -16.57 7.66
CA GLY A 98 2.37 -16.27 8.81
C GLY A 98 2.89 -14.84 8.84
N PHE A 99 2.81 -14.10 7.74
CA PHE A 99 3.03 -12.65 7.77
C PHE A 99 1.84 -11.92 8.40
N LYS A 100 2.12 -10.94 9.26
CA LYS A 100 1.17 -10.08 9.96
C LYS A 100 1.04 -8.69 9.34
N THR A 101 2.04 -8.24 8.59
CA THR A 101 2.04 -6.88 8.02
C THR A 101 2.73 -6.83 6.65
N ILE A 102 2.13 -6.06 5.74
CA ILE A 102 2.81 -5.50 4.57
C ILE A 102 2.76 -3.99 4.74
N ALA A 103 3.85 -3.40 5.21
CA ALA A 103 3.92 -1.98 5.53
C ALA A 103 4.27 -1.18 4.27
N MET A 104 5.32 -1.56 3.54
CA MET A 104 5.78 -0.90 2.31
C MET A 104 6.15 -1.95 1.27
N LEU A 105 5.81 -1.68 0.00
CA LEU A 105 6.14 -2.60 -1.10
C LEU A 105 6.54 -1.84 -2.36
N ASP A 106 7.81 -1.43 -2.41
CA ASP A 106 8.41 -0.76 -3.55
C ASP A 106 9.10 -1.79 -4.45
N LEU A 107 8.36 -2.26 -5.45
CA LEU A 107 8.79 -3.33 -6.34
C LEU A 107 8.52 -2.94 -7.80
N PRO A 108 9.45 -2.21 -8.46
CA PRO A 108 9.21 -1.59 -9.75
C PRO A 108 8.92 -2.57 -10.89
N LYS A 109 9.35 -3.83 -10.79
CA LYS A 109 9.15 -4.87 -11.84
C LYS A 109 8.07 -5.88 -11.48
N LEU A 110 7.43 -5.75 -10.32
CA LEU A 110 6.39 -6.66 -9.89
C LEU A 110 5.19 -6.58 -10.83
N GLU A 111 4.82 -7.72 -11.41
CA GLU A 111 3.65 -7.86 -12.29
C GLU A 111 2.49 -8.55 -11.59
N LYS A 112 2.76 -9.50 -10.70
CA LYS A 112 1.71 -10.26 -10.00
C LYS A 112 2.05 -10.43 -8.52
N LEU A 113 1.07 -10.13 -7.67
CA LEU A 113 1.15 -10.32 -6.23
C LEU A 113 0.10 -11.34 -5.78
N TYR A 114 0.54 -12.40 -5.09
CA TYR A 114 -0.33 -13.37 -4.44
C TYR A 114 -0.21 -13.20 -2.92
N ILE A 115 -1.35 -13.05 -2.25
CA ILE A 115 -1.43 -12.86 -0.79
C ILE A 115 -2.24 -14.02 -0.22
N SER A 116 -1.64 -14.81 0.67
CA SER A 116 -2.34 -15.87 1.40
C SER A 116 -3.16 -15.29 2.56
N GLN A 117 -3.16 -15.91 3.73
CA GLN A 117 -3.84 -15.46 4.95
C GLN A 117 -3.09 -14.31 5.68
N THR A 118 -2.20 -13.62 4.98
CA THR A 118 -1.45 -12.48 5.51
C THR A 118 -2.38 -11.34 5.88
N ILE A 119 -2.18 -10.80 7.07
CA ILE A 119 -2.86 -9.58 7.50
C ILE A 119 -2.09 -8.40 6.92
N ILE A 120 -2.77 -7.43 6.31
CA ILE A 120 -2.17 -6.11 6.10
C ILE A 120 -2.67 -5.27 7.27
N ARG A 121 -1.81 -5.08 8.29
CA ARG A 121 -2.05 -4.04 9.30
C ARG A 121 -1.82 -2.67 8.67
N THR A 122 -2.76 -2.24 7.84
CA THR A 122 -2.96 -0.81 7.59
C THR A 122 -3.46 -0.26 8.93
N HIS A 123 -2.58 0.29 9.77
CA HIS A 123 -3.03 1.08 10.91
C HIS A 123 -3.86 2.22 10.32
N ASP A 124 -5.18 2.08 10.42
CA ASP A 124 -6.23 2.86 9.76
C ASP A 124 -6.20 2.82 8.22
N VAL A 125 -7.10 2.00 7.67
CA VAL A 125 -7.19 1.51 6.28
C VAL A 125 -6.87 2.52 5.17
N CYS A 126 -7.16 3.82 5.34
CA CYS A 126 -6.74 4.86 4.40
C CYS A 126 -6.13 6.12 5.06
N THR A 127 -5.89 6.09 6.37
CA THR A 127 -5.47 7.28 7.16
C THR A 127 -3.97 7.26 7.46
N SER A 128 -3.31 6.10 7.44
CA SER A 128 -1.86 6.06 7.43
C SER A 128 -1.34 6.22 6.00
N MET A 129 -0.58 7.29 5.81
CA MET A 129 0.33 7.63 4.71
C MET A 129 1.26 6.48 4.23
N TYR A 130 1.13 5.27 4.75
CA TYR A 130 2.22 4.30 4.77
C TYR A 130 1.95 3.00 4.00
N ALA A 131 0.72 2.67 3.61
CA ALA A 131 0.47 1.55 2.68
C ALA A 131 0.74 1.95 1.22
N CYS A 132 1.88 2.60 0.96
CA CYS A 132 2.30 2.98 -0.38
C CYS A 132 2.84 1.74 -1.10
N PHE A 133 2.17 1.36 -2.19
CA PHE A 133 2.67 0.36 -3.12
C PHE A 133 3.28 1.07 -4.33
N TYR A 134 4.60 1.32 -4.34
CA TYR A 134 5.27 1.71 -5.58
C TYR A 134 5.50 0.49 -6.46
N THR A 135 4.46 0.12 -7.21
CA THR A 135 4.43 -1.06 -8.09
C THR A 135 3.91 -0.71 -9.49
N PRO A 136 4.63 0.15 -10.23
CA PRO A 136 4.18 0.72 -11.51
C PRO A 136 3.94 -0.33 -12.62
N ASN A 137 4.42 -1.56 -12.47
CA ASN A 137 4.22 -2.65 -13.44
C ASN A 137 3.18 -3.70 -13.01
N LEU A 138 2.50 -3.49 -11.88
CA LEU A 138 1.56 -4.48 -11.33
C LEU A 138 0.34 -4.64 -12.23
N LYS A 139 0.07 -5.88 -12.63
CA LYS A 139 -1.06 -6.26 -13.51
C LYS A 139 -2.23 -6.81 -12.71
N SER A 140 -1.96 -7.53 -11.62
CA SER A 140 -3.00 -8.16 -10.80
C SER A 140 -2.54 -8.48 -9.38
N ILE A 141 -3.45 -8.34 -8.43
CA ILE A 141 -3.31 -8.83 -7.07
C ILE A 141 -4.32 -9.96 -6.86
N ILE A 142 -3.90 -11.09 -6.32
CA ILE A 142 -4.74 -12.24 -6.00
C ILE A 142 -4.65 -12.48 -4.50
N VAL A 143 -5.80 -12.60 -3.85
CA VAL A 143 -5.89 -12.83 -2.41
C VAL A 143 -6.61 -14.15 -2.19
N ASP A 144 -6.08 -14.98 -1.29
CA ASP A 144 -6.71 -16.23 -0.88
C ASP A 144 -8.13 -15.97 -0.35
N LYS A 145 -9.09 -16.80 -0.74
CA LYS A 145 -10.49 -16.70 -0.31
C LYS A 145 -10.63 -16.78 1.21
N GLN A 146 -9.72 -17.49 1.88
CA GLN A 146 -9.68 -17.66 3.33
C GLN A 146 -9.08 -16.45 4.07
N ASN A 147 -8.50 -15.47 3.37
CA ASN A 147 -8.03 -14.24 4.00
C ASN A 147 -9.21 -13.52 4.67
N LYS A 148 -9.05 -13.12 5.93
CA LYS A 148 -10.14 -12.56 6.75
C LYS A 148 -10.30 -11.05 6.58
N ASP A 149 -9.25 -10.35 6.16
CA ASP A 149 -9.19 -8.89 6.16
C ASP A 149 -9.21 -8.31 4.75
N LEU A 150 -8.86 -9.12 3.75
CA LEU A 150 -8.68 -8.68 2.37
C LEU A 150 -9.48 -9.55 1.40
N LYS A 151 -9.75 -8.96 0.23
CA LYS A 151 -10.16 -9.72 -0.95
C LYS A 151 -9.60 -9.09 -2.21
N SER A 152 -9.44 -9.93 -3.22
CA SER A 152 -9.27 -9.47 -4.59
C SER A 152 -10.58 -9.65 -5.35
N LYS A 153 -10.96 -8.63 -6.12
CA LYS A 153 -12.03 -8.72 -7.11
C LYS A 153 -11.48 -8.23 -8.44
N ASP A 154 -11.53 -9.07 -9.46
CA ASP A 154 -11.01 -8.79 -10.81
C ASP A 154 -9.53 -8.35 -10.82
N GLY A 155 -8.74 -8.85 -9.88
CA GLY A 155 -7.32 -8.50 -9.72
C GLY A 155 -7.05 -7.19 -8.97
N ILE A 156 -8.08 -6.52 -8.44
CA ILE A 156 -8.00 -5.28 -7.66
C ILE A 156 -8.13 -5.60 -6.17
N LEU A 157 -7.32 -4.96 -5.34
CA LEU A 157 -7.26 -5.21 -3.89
C LEU A 157 -8.27 -4.34 -3.12
N PHE A 158 -9.04 -4.98 -2.25
CA PHE A 158 -10.00 -4.36 -1.34
C PHE A 158 -9.88 -4.93 0.07
N THR A 159 -10.49 -4.25 1.04
CA THR A 159 -10.86 -4.88 2.32
C THR A 159 -11.85 -6.01 2.12
N LYS A 160 -11.94 -6.94 3.07
CA LYS A 160 -12.80 -8.13 2.98
C LYS A 160 -14.27 -7.79 2.74
N ASP A 161 -14.79 -6.78 3.43
CA ASP A 161 -16.14 -6.26 3.23
C ASP A 161 -16.28 -5.53 1.88
N GLY A 162 -15.18 -5.05 1.30
CA GLY A 162 -15.11 -4.30 0.05
C GLY A 162 -15.48 -2.82 0.21
N ALA A 163 -15.54 -2.33 1.44
CA ALA A 163 -15.81 -0.93 1.71
C ALA A 163 -14.64 -0.01 1.30
N TYR A 164 -13.42 -0.53 1.21
CA TYR A 164 -12.24 0.25 0.84
C TYR A 164 -11.54 -0.35 -0.38
N LEU A 165 -11.26 0.50 -1.37
CA LEU A 165 -10.37 0.16 -2.49
C LEU A 165 -8.94 0.51 -2.08
N LEU A 166 -8.11 -0.53 -1.93
CA LEU A 166 -6.76 -0.38 -1.41
C LEU A 166 -5.74 -0.16 -2.53
N LYS A 167 -5.82 -0.95 -3.60
CA LYS A 167 -4.93 -0.80 -4.76
C LYS A 167 -5.56 -1.29 -6.05
N TYR A 168 -5.55 -0.41 -7.06
CA TYR A 168 -5.75 -0.76 -8.46
C TYR A 168 -4.37 -1.03 -9.10
N PRO A 169 -4.15 -2.19 -9.74
CA PRO A 169 -2.86 -2.48 -10.37
C PRO A 169 -2.57 -1.53 -11.54
N ALA A 170 -1.41 -0.88 -11.52
CA ALA A 170 -1.02 0.16 -12.47
C ALA A 170 -1.10 -0.25 -13.96
N LYS A 171 -0.76 -1.51 -14.26
CA LYS A 171 -0.80 -2.12 -15.60
C LYS A 171 -1.99 -3.06 -15.79
N LYS A 172 -3.02 -3.00 -14.94
CA LYS A 172 -4.29 -3.69 -15.22
C LYS A 172 -4.84 -3.16 -16.56
N ALA A 173 -5.26 -4.08 -17.42
CA ALA A 173 -5.81 -3.74 -18.73
C ALA A 173 -7.13 -2.96 -18.59
N GLY A 174 -7.35 -2.03 -19.52
CA GLY A 174 -8.49 -1.13 -19.52
C GLY A 174 -8.06 0.33 -19.44
N LYS A 175 -8.95 1.22 -19.89
CA LYS A 175 -8.77 2.68 -19.80
C LYS A 175 -9.84 3.34 -18.94
N GLU A 176 -10.81 2.55 -18.48
CA GLU A 176 -11.95 3.03 -17.72
C GLU A 176 -12.20 2.08 -16.57
N TYR A 177 -12.67 2.62 -15.45
CA TYR A 177 -13.05 1.82 -14.29
C TYR A 177 -14.22 2.44 -13.56
N SER A 178 -15.24 1.63 -13.27
CA SER A 178 -16.36 2.04 -12.41
C SER A 178 -16.15 1.48 -11.01
N ILE A 179 -16.07 2.39 -10.04
CA ILE A 179 -15.95 2.03 -8.63
C ILE A 179 -17.26 1.34 -8.19
N PRO A 180 -17.21 0.15 -7.58
CA PRO A 180 -18.40 -0.54 -7.10
C PRO A 180 -19.19 0.29 -6.06
N ASN A 181 -20.52 0.21 -6.11
CA ASN A 181 -21.42 0.99 -5.24
C ASN A 181 -21.21 0.75 -3.72
N ASN A 182 -20.61 -0.36 -3.32
CA ASN A 182 -20.35 -0.69 -1.92
C ASN A 182 -19.02 -0.11 -1.39
N VAL A 183 -18.19 0.48 -2.26
CA VAL A 183 -16.95 1.16 -1.85
C VAL A 183 -17.32 2.50 -1.22
N LYS A 184 -16.91 2.68 0.03
CA LYS A 184 -17.08 3.89 0.83
C LYS A 184 -15.90 4.85 0.69
N SER A 185 -14.68 4.32 0.54
CA SER A 185 -13.48 5.14 0.43
C SER A 185 -12.41 4.47 -0.46
N ILE A 186 -11.53 5.30 -0.98
CA ILE A 186 -10.41 4.93 -1.85
C ILE A 186 -9.16 5.38 -1.12
N CYS A 187 -8.21 4.46 -0.93
CA CYS A 187 -7.01 4.83 -0.18
C CYS A 187 -6.07 5.69 -1.01
N TYR A 188 -5.26 6.48 -0.29
CA TYR A 188 -4.21 7.29 -0.91
C TYR A 188 -3.29 6.41 -1.77
N GLY A 189 -2.98 6.86 -2.99
CA GLY A 189 -2.16 6.10 -3.94
C GLY A 189 -2.81 4.83 -4.53
N ALA A 190 -4.10 4.57 -4.27
CA ALA A 190 -4.77 3.39 -4.79
C ALA A 190 -4.78 3.32 -6.32
N PHE A 191 -4.80 4.48 -7.01
CA PHE A 191 -4.69 4.59 -8.47
C PHE A 191 -3.34 5.12 -8.96
N GLU A 192 -2.33 5.16 -8.09
CA GLU A 192 -1.00 5.66 -8.46
C GLU A 192 -0.43 4.86 -9.65
N ASN A 193 0.18 5.56 -10.61
CA ASN A 193 0.77 5.01 -11.84
C ASN A 193 -0.23 4.26 -12.75
N CYS A 194 -1.53 4.36 -12.52
CA CYS A 194 -2.53 3.67 -13.32
C CYS A 194 -2.69 4.30 -14.71
N ASN A 195 -2.82 3.44 -15.71
CA ASN A 195 -3.07 3.82 -17.10
C ASN A 195 -4.53 4.19 -17.42
N LEU A 196 -5.35 4.46 -16.39
CA LEU A 196 -6.76 4.80 -16.51
C LEU A 196 -6.93 6.22 -17.06
N LYS A 197 -7.84 6.37 -18.02
CA LYS A 197 -8.27 7.67 -18.56
C LYS A 197 -9.50 8.20 -17.85
N THR A 198 -10.35 7.32 -17.31
CA THR A 198 -11.60 7.72 -16.65
C THR A 198 -11.93 6.78 -15.50
N VAL A 199 -12.31 7.37 -14.37
CA VAL A 199 -12.83 6.66 -13.20
C VAL A 199 -14.25 7.15 -12.92
N TYR A 200 -15.21 6.23 -12.89
CA TYR A 200 -16.60 6.53 -12.57
C TYR A 200 -16.86 6.26 -11.10
N TYR A 201 -17.24 7.30 -10.37
CA TYR A 201 -17.69 7.18 -8.99
C TYR A 201 -19.14 6.64 -8.95
N PRO A 202 -19.50 5.86 -7.91
CA PRO A 202 -20.87 5.41 -7.76
C PRO A 202 -21.80 6.61 -7.62
N LYS A 203 -23.00 6.52 -8.21
CA LYS A 203 -24.01 7.58 -8.05
C LYS A 203 -24.35 7.67 -6.56
N GLN A 204 -24.13 8.84 -5.96
CA GLN A 204 -24.55 9.09 -4.58
C GLN A 204 -26.05 8.79 -4.46
N LYS A 205 -26.43 7.99 -3.46
CA LYS A 205 -27.85 7.82 -3.13
C LYS A 205 -28.35 9.16 -2.59
N LYS A 206 -29.34 9.78 -3.25
CA LYS A 206 -30.05 10.96 -2.72
C LYS A 206 -30.56 10.62 -1.32
N GLY A 207 -30.22 11.44 -0.31
CA GLY A 207 -30.79 11.36 1.04
C GLY A 207 -29.86 10.92 2.17
N ILE A 208 -28.54 11.05 2.03
CA ILE A 208 -27.60 10.93 3.16
C ILE A 208 -26.92 12.28 3.33
N GLU A 209 -27.08 12.88 4.51
CA GLU A 209 -26.42 14.13 4.90
C GLU A 209 -24.90 14.00 4.69
N SER A 210 -24.32 15.02 4.08
CA SER A 210 -22.92 15.10 3.72
C SER A 210 -22.02 14.85 4.93
N TYR A 211 -21.27 13.75 4.91
CA TYR A 211 -20.09 13.63 5.75
C TYR A 211 -18.90 14.26 5.02
N ASP A 212 -18.56 15.47 5.44
CA ASP A 212 -17.30 16.17 5.17
C ASP A 212 -16.11 15.38 5.73
N GLN A 213 -15.74 14.28 5.08
CA GLN A 213 -14.52 13.56 5.41
C GLN A 213 -13.85 12.98 4.16
N PHE A 214 -13.69 13.82 3.14
CA PHE A 214 -12.87 13.50 1.98
C PHE A 214 -11.61 14.35 2.04
N GLY A 215 -10.59 13.85 2.74
CA GLY A 215 -9.22 14.25 2.50
C GLY A 215 -8.81 13.77 1.11
N VAL A 216 -9.11 14.57 0.10
CA VAL A 216 -8.53 14.47 -1.23
C VAL A 216 -7.13 15.06 -1.11
N TYR A 217 -6.09 14.23 -1.23
CA TYR A 217 -4.75 14.73 -1.51
C TYR A 217 -4.44 14.53 -2.99
N ASP A 218 -3.98 15.63 -3.55
CA ASP A 218 -4.03 16.09 -4.92
C ASP A 218 -3.02 15.39 -5.85
N THR A 219 -3.31 15.39 -7.15
CA THR A 219 -2.27 15.36 -8.17
C THR A 219 -2.48 16.58 -9.08
N HIS A 220 -1.85 17.69 -8.64
CA HIS A 220 -1.61 18.96 -9.32
C HIS A 220 -2.74 20.02 -9.33
N ASP A 221 -2.74 20.86 -8.28
CA ASP A 221 -2.33 22.27 -8.24
C ASP A 221 -3.47 23.29 -7.91
N GLU A 222 -3.08 24.29 -7.13
CA GLU A 222 -3.90 25.27 -6.40
C GLU A 222 -4.62 26.27 -7.34
N ALA A 223 -5.86 26.01 -7.77
CA ALA A 223 -6.64 27.03 -8.50
C ALA A 223 -8.17 26.92 -8.48
N ALA A 224 -8.76 25.77 -8.11
CA ALA A 224 -10.18 25.51 -8.40
C ALA A 224 -11.19 26.13 -7.41
N GLU A 225 -10.79 26.44 -6.17
CA GLU A 225 -11.71 26.97 -5.15
C GLU A 225 -11.81 28.51 -5.13
N SER A 226 -10.86 29.24 -5.73
CA SER A 226 -10.86 30.71 -5.67
C SER A 226 -11.84 31.40 -6.63
N MET A 227 -12.56 30.66 -7.49
CA MET A 227 -13.41 31.22 -8.56
C MET A 227 -14.89 30.76 -8.57
N GLY A 228 -15.38 30.01 -7.57
CA GLY A 228 -16.81 29.84 -7.32
C GLY A 228 -17.65 29.10 -8.39
N PHE A 229 -17.22 27.94 -8.89
CA PHE A 229 -18.00 27.16 -9.87
C PHE A 229 -18.62 25.85 -9.35
N ASP A 230 -19.83 25.58 -9.87
CA ASP A 230 -20.77 24.49 -9.59
C ASP A 230 -20.33 23.15 -10.24
N ILE A 231 -20.21 22.09 -9.43
CA ILE A 231 -19.74 20.76 -9.84
C ILE A 231 -20.88 19.87 -10.36
N GLY A 232 -21.31 20.17 -11.59
CA GLY A 232 -22.12 19.29 -12.42
C GLY A 232 -21.30 18.53 -13.47
N LYS A 233 -21.25 17.19 -13.37
CA LYS A 233 -20.65 16.21 -14.32
C LYS A 233 -19.15 16.40 -14.61
N THR A 234 -18.27 16.00 -13.70
CA THR A 234 -16.83 16.00 -13.95
C THR A 234 -16.35 14.73 -14.64
N LYS A 235 -15.90 14.89 -15.90
CA LYS A 235 -15.04 13.97 -16.65
C LYS A 235 -13.61 14.51 -16.51
N PHE A 236 -12.75 13.84 -15.75
CA PHE A 236 -11.34 14.20 -15.68
C PHE A 236 -10.58 13.51 -16.83
N ILE A 237 -9.80 14.28 -17.59
CA ILE A 237 -8.90 13.81 -18.64
C ILE A 237 -7.48 13.91 -18.07
N GLY A 238 -6.92 12.79 -17.61
CA GLY A 238 -5.53 12.75 -17.14
C GLY A 238 -4.54 12.83 -18.31
N ARG A 239 -3.54 13.72 -18.19
CA ARG A 239 -2.29 13.68 -18.98
C ARG A 239 -1.28 12.78 -18.29
#